data_AF-A0A6N0LJ21-F1
#
_entry.id   AF-A0A6N0LJ21-F1
#
_cell.length_a   1.000
_cell.length_b   1.000
_cell.length_c   1.000
_cell.angle_alpha   90.00
_cell.angle_beta   90.00
_cell.angle_gamma   90.00
#
_symmetry.space_group_name_H-M   'P 1'
#
loop_
_entity.id
_entity.type
_entity.pdbx_description
1 polymer ?
#
loop_
_entity_poly.entity_id
_entity_poly.type
_entity_poly.pdbx_seq_one_letter_code
_entity_poly.pdbx_strand_id
1 'polypeptide(L)'
;MAVTAAQQKDIDKVLKKYPDCCSICKDHFDDDDLTYTVFGYDKNQCMQIVSGCCIDKISDVVLLGLCGCYDPDDIQNLMKEHPLVD
;
A
#
# COMPACT_ATOMS: atom_id res chain seq x y z
N MET A 1 -5.55 -0.76 12.41
CA MET A 1 -4.39 -0.77 13.33
C MET A 1 -3.76 0.62 13.33
N ALA A 2 -3.32 1.12 14.49
CA ALA A 2 -2.67 2.44 14.54
C ALA A 2 -1.19 2.31 14.13
N VAL A 3 -0.78 3.07 13.11
CA VAL A 3 0.60 3.11 12.62
C VAL A 3 1.48 3.86 13.64
N THR A 4 2.63 3.30 13.99
CA THR A 4 3.60 3.95 14.89
C THR A 4 4.38 5.05 14.16
N ALA A 5 4.99 5.98 14.92
CA ALA A 5 5.81 7.05 14.32
C ALA A 5 7.03 6.53 13.54
N ALA A 6 7.56 5.36 13.90
CA ALA A 6 8.66 4.72 13.15
C ALA A 6 8.16 4.17 11.81
N GLN A 7 7.04 3.44 11.83
CA GLN A 7 6.41 2.91 10.62
C GLN A 7 5.98 4.04 9.67
N GLN A 8 5.44 5.14 10.20
CA GLN A 8 5.07 6.30 9.38
C GLN A 8 6.29 6.86 8.64
N LYS A 9 7.45 7.00 9.31
CA LYS A 9 8.68 7.45 8.65
C LYS A 9 9.14 6.52 7.55
N ASP A 10 8.96 5.21 7.70
CA ASP A 10 9.33 4.25 6.67
C ASP A 10 8.34 4.25 5.49
N ILE A 11 7.05 4.44 5.77
CA ILE A 11 6.02 4.69 4.75
C ILE A 11 6.36 5.93 3.93
N ASP A 12 6.68 7.05 4.59
CA ASP A 12 7.02 8.30 3.90
C ASP A 12 8.26 8.14 3.00
N LYS A 13 9.26 7.35 3.44
CA LYS A 13 10.45 7.04 2.64
C LYS A 13 10.11 6.18 1.43
N VAL A 14 9.28 5.14 1.59
CA VAL A 14 8.94 4.24 0.48
C VAL A 14 8.09 4.97 -0.56
N LEU A 15 7.13 5.78 -0.12
CA LEU A 15 6.32 6.65 -1.00
C LEU A 15 7.16 7.67 -1.75
N LYS A 16 8.13 8.30 -1.08
CA LYS A 16 9.04 9.23 -1.75
C LYS A 16 9.88 8.55 -2.84
N LYS A 17 10.19 7.26 -2.67
CA LYS A 17 11.03 6.48 -3.60
C LYS A 17 10.22 5.81 -4.71
N TYR A 18 9.00 5.41 -4.40
CA TYR A 18 8.06 4.69 -5.26
C TYR A 18 6.68 5.33 -5.08
N PRO A 19 6.46 6.54 -5.64
CA PRO A 19 5.23 7.28 -5.42
C PRO A 19 4.03 6.62 -6.09
N ASP A 20 4.26 5.92 -7.21
CA ASP A 20 3.19 5.43 -8.07
C ASP A 20 3.52 4.07 -8.69
N CYS A 21 4.23 3.24 -7.95
CA CYS A 21 4.58 1.90 -8.43
C CYS A 21 4.85 0.94 -7.27
N CYS A 22 4.69 -0.34 -7.58
CA CYS A 22 5.06 -1.42 -6.68
C CYS A 22 6.57 -1.35 -6.38
N SER A 23 6.94 -1.28 -5.11
CA SER A 23 8.33 -1.21 -4.70
C SER A 23 9.11 -2.51 -4.94
N ILE A 24 8.46 -3.58 -5.39
CA ILE A 24 9.11 -4.86 -5.72
C ILE A 24 9.29 -5.00 -7.23
N CYS A 25 8.22 -5.16 -8.00
CA CYS A 25 8.30 -5.37 -9.46
C CYS A 25 8.47 -4.08 -10.27
N LYS A 26 8.25 -2.90 -9.67
CA LYS A 26 8.27 -1.58 -10.32
C LYS A 26 7.15 -1.34 -11.33
N ASP A 27 6.17 -2.24 -11.40
CA ASP A 27 4.96 -1.98 -12.16
C ASP A 27 4.21 -0.81 -11.56
N HIS A 28 3.73 0.08 -12.42
CA HIS A 28 2.93 1.22 -12.03
C HIS A 28 1.61 0.77 -11.43
N PHE A 29 1.10 1.55 -10.49
CA PHE A 29 -0.31 1.43 -10.14
C PHE A 29 -1.10 2.02 -11.31
N ASP A 30 -2.17 1.35 -11.73
CA ASP A 30 -2.95 1.83 -12.86
C ASP A 30 -3.66 3.12 -12.42
N ASP A 31 -3.37 4.24 -13.09
CA ASP A 31 -3.97 5.56 -12.77
C ASP A 31 -5.44 5.64 -13.21
N ASP A 32 -5.82 4.82 -14.19
CA ASP A 32 -7.17 4.79 -14.77
C ASP A 32 -8.18 4.03 -13.88
N ASP A 33 -7.72 3.17 -12.97
CA ASP A 33 -8.55 2.31 -12.13
C ASP A 33 -8.18 2.40 -10.63
N LEU A 34 -9.16 2.16 -9.76
CA LEU A 34 -8.92 2.08 -8.31
C LEU A 34 -8.01 0.88 -8.00
N THR A 35 -6.81 1.16 -7.47
CA THR A 35 -5.83 0.14 -7.10
C THR A 35 -5.69 0.07 -5.58
N TYR A 36 -5.98 -1.11 -5.00
CA TYR A 36 -5.68 -1.40 -3.60
C TYR A 36 -4.16 -1.58 -3.39
N THR A 37 -3.61 -0.88 -2.40
CA THR A 37 -2.19 -0.94 -2.04
C THR A 37 -1.99 -1.39 -0.61
N VAL A 38 -0.85 -2.02 -0.35
CA VAL A 38 -0.48 -2.56 0.95
C VAL A 38 0.92 -2.07 1.29
N PHE A 39 1.03 -1.44 2.45
CA PHE A 39 2.30 -1.15 3.11
C PHE A 39 2.61 -2.25 4.11
N GLY A 40 3.80 -2.80 4.01
CA GLY A 40 4.25 -3.82 4.94
C GLY A 40 5.73 -4.11 4.83
N TYR A 41 6.24 -4.90 5.77
CA TYR A 41 7.63 -5.32 5.76
C TYR A 41 7.79 -6.64 5.00
N ASP A 42 8.83 -6.72 4.18
CA ASP A 42 9.26 -7.98 3.57
C ASP A 42 10.07 -8.84 4.57
N LYS A 43 10.48 -10.03 4.11
CA LYS A 43 11.32 -10.96 4.89
C LYS A 43 12.66 -10.38 5.38
N ASN A 44 13.13 -9.29 4.76
CA ASN A 44 14.36 -8.60 5.12
C ASN A 44 14.09 -7.37 6.03
N GLN A 45 12.87 -7.24 6.56
CA GLN A 45 12.43 -6.10 7.39
C GLN A 45 12.55 -4.76 6.66
N CYS A 46 12.39 -4.76 5.34
CA CYS A 46 12.33 -3.55 4.54
C CYS A 46 10.87 -3.17 4.25
N MET A 47 10.51 -1.91 4.49
CA MET A 47 9.19 -1.38 4.16
C MET A 47 8.99 -1.38 2.63
N GLN A 48 7.87 -1.94 2.20
CA GLN A 48 7.46 -2.03 0.81
C GLN A 48 6.06 -1.43 0.64
N ILE A 49 5.77 -0.91 -0.56
CA ILE A 49 4.42 -0.59 -1.02
C ILE A 49 4.13 -1.48 -2.23
N VAL A 50 3.08 -2.29 -2.15
CA VAL A 50 2.72 -3.24 -3.21
C VAL A 50 1.24 -3.19 -3.49
N SER A 51 0.84 -3.60 -4.70
CA SER A 51 -0.54 -3.98 -5.00
C SER A 51 -0.66 -5.50 -4.99
N GLY A 52 -1.78 -6.05 -5.48
CA GLY A 52 -2.00 -7.49 -5.59
C GLY A 52 -0.89 -8.26 -6.33
N CYS A 53 -0.06 -7.59 -7.14
CA CYS A 53 1.04 -8.21 -7.90
C CYS A 53 2.15 -8.86 -7.04
N CYS A 54 2.46 -8.30 -5.87
CA CYS A 54 3.59 -8.73 -5.03
C CYS A 54 3.21 -8.86 -3.54
N ILE A 55 1.92 -8.97 -3.25
CA ILE A 55 1.40 -9.05 -1.88
C ILE A 55 1.94 -10.26 -1.12
N ASP A 56 2.23 -11.36 -1.81
CA ASP A 56 2.84 -12.57 -1.26
C ASP A 56 4.27 -12.37 -0.73
N LYS A 57 4.91 -11.25 -1.07
CA LYS A 57 6.25 -10.88 -0.59
C LYS A 57 6.20 -10.11 0.73
N ILE A 58 5.03 -9.68 1.17
CA ILE A 58 4.84 -8.99 2.44
C ILE A 58 4.68 -10.02 3.55
N SER A 59 5.55 -9.94 4.55
CA SER A 59 5.53 -10.82 5.72
C SER A 59 4.69 -10.20 6.85
N ASP A 60 4.78 -8.89 7.03
CA ASP A 60 4.07 -8.16 8.08
C ASP A 60 3.32 -6.96 7.47
N VAL A 61 1.99 -7.05 7.41
CA VAL A 61 1.13 -5.95 6.93
C VAL A 61 1.06 -4.85 7.98
N VAL A 62 1.22 -3.60 7.56
CA VAL A 62 1.22 -2.41 8.43
C VAL A 62 0.03 -1.50 8.17
N LEU A 63 -0.22 -1.18 6.90
CA LEU A 63 -1.27 -0.24 6.49
C LEU A 63 -1.82 -0.65 5.14
N LEU A 64 -3.14 -0.53 4.98
CA LEU A 64 -3.83 -0.69 3.70
C LEU A 64 -4.09 0.70 3.11
N GLY A 65 -4.04 0.80 1.78
CA GLY A 65 -4.15 2.06 1.07
C GLY A 65 -4.85 1.92 -0.28
N LEU A 66 -5.01 3.05 -0.95
CA LEU A 66 -5.63 3.20 -2.27
C LEU A 66 -4.75 4.08 -3.15
N CYS A 67 -4.70 3.74 -4.42
CA CYS A 67 -4.08 4.51 -5.49
C CYS A 67 -5.06 4.59 -6.67
N GLY A 68 -4.96 5.62 -7.51
CA GLY A 68 -5.87 5.90 -8.61
C GLY A 68 -6.98 6.91 -8.27
N CYS A 69 -7.91 7.08 -9.21
CA CYS A 69 -8.99 8.05 -9.11
C CYS A 69 -10.17 7.52 -8.28
N TYR A 70 -10.50 8.21 -7.19
CA TYR A 70 -11.69 7.94 -6.37
C TYR A 70 -12.23 9.21 -5.73
N ASP A 71 -13.50 9.17 -5.34
CA ASP A 71 -14.10 10.24 -4.55
C ASP A 71 -13.58 10.18 -3.10
N PRO A 72 -13.02 11.28 -2.54
CA PRO A 72 -12.57 11.32 -1.16
C PRO A 72 -13.64 10.96 -0.13
N ASP A 73 -14.92 11.24 -0.42
CA ASP A 73 -16.04 10.91 0.46
C ASP A 73 -16.31 9.40 0.50
N ASP A 74 -15.88 8.66 -0.54
CA ASP A 74 -16.06 7.21 -0.65
C ASP A 74 -14.92 6.38 -0.05
N ILE A 75 -13.80 6.99 0.36
CA ILE A 75 -12.62 6.30 0.91
C ILE A 75 -13.00 5.27 1.98
N GLN A 76 -13.88 5.64 2.91
CA GLN A 76 -14.26 4.75 4.00
C GLN A 76 -15.01 3.51 3.52
N ASN A 77 -15.77 3.62 2.44
CA ASN A 77 -16.49 2.50 1.85
C ASN A 77 -15.55 1.64 1.00
N LEU A 78 -14.76 2.28 0.14
CA LEU A 78 -13.74 1.61 -0.68
C LEU A 78 -12.76 0.82 0.17
N MET A 79 -12.36 1.36 1.33
CA MET A 79 -11.46 0.66 2.25
C MET A 79 -12.09 -0.56 2.90
N LYS A 80 -13.42 -0.61 3.11
CA LYS A 80 -14.08 -1.82 3.61
C LYS A 80 -14.06 -2.97 2.60
N GLU A 81 -13.96 -2.64 1.31
CA GLU A 81 -13.89 -3.62 0.22
C GLU A 81 -12.46 -4.10 -0.06
N HIS A 82 -11.46 -3.55 0.64
CA HIS A 82 -10.07 -3.97 0.45
C HIS A 82 -9.93 -5.47 0.77
N PRO A 83 -9.29 -6.29 -0.09
CA PRO A 83 -9.23 -7.76 0.05
C PRO A 83 -8.56 -8.31 1.33
N LEU A 84 -7.99 -7.44 2.16
CA LEU A 84 -7.28 -7.77 3.40
C LEU A 84 -7.98 -7.14 4.63
N VAL A 85 -9.14 -6.52 4.44
CA VAL A 85 -10.00 -6.09 5.53
C VAL A 85 -10.88 -7.26 5.93
N ASP A 86 -10.79 -7.62 7.21
CA ASP A 86 -11.58 -8.64 7.89
C ASP A 86 -12.82 -7.99 8.56
#